data_AF-A0A6G3DKY1-F1
#
_entry.id   AF-A0A6G3DKY1-F1
#
_cell.length_a   1.000
_cell.length_b   1.000
_cell.length_c   1.000
_cell.angle_alpha   90.00
_cell.angle_beta   90.00
_cell.angle_gamma   90.00
#
_symmetry.space_group_name_H-M   'P 1'
#
loop_
_entity.id
_entity.type
_entity.pdbx_description
1 polymer ?
#
loop_
_entity_poly.entity_id
_entity_poly.type
_entity_poly.pdbx_seq_one_letter_code
_entity_poly.pdbx_strand_id
1 'polypeptide(L)'
;MTLYIDPPTWPGHGRLWSHLVSDVSYAELHAFAAALGVPRRAFERDHYDLPAHRYADAVSAGALEVSSREVVRLLHGAGLRRRKGTSRSAAPGAQRRSS
;
A
#
# COMPACT_ATOMS: atom_id res chain seq x y z
N MET A 1 -15.19 -8.05 5.68
CA MET A 1 -14.36 -6.98 5.10
C MET A 1 -13.68 -6.30 6.24
N THR A 2 -12.36 -6.35 6.23
CA THR A 2 -11.55 -5.90 7.35
C THR A 2 -10.39 -5.12 6.78
N LEU A 3 -10.19 -3.90 7.28
CA LEU A 3 -8.96 -3.18 7.00
C LEU A 3 -7.94 -3.46 8.09
N TYR A 4 -6.69 -3.56 7.68
CA TYR A 4 -5.59 -3.93 8.55
C TYR A 4 -4.51 -2.86 8.48
N ILE A 5 -3.96 -2.50 9.64
CA ILE A 5 -2.91 -1.50 9.78
C ILE A 5 -1.77 -2.06 10.63
N ASP A 6 -0.52 -1.76 10.29
CA ASP A 6 0.61 -2.07 11.17
C ASP A 6 1.01 -0.90 12.08
N PRO A 7 1.65 -1.17 13.24
CA PRO A 7 2.19 -0.12 14.08
C PRO A 7 3.20 0.75 13.30
N PRO A 8 3.27 2.07 13.59
CA PRO A 8 4.11 2.99 12.84
C PRO A 8 5.59 2.76 13.15
N THR A 9 6.19 1.78 12.50
CA THR A 9 7.55 1.29 12.76
C THR A 9 8.48 1.48 11.57
N TRP A 10 7.94 1.89 10.42
CA TRP A 10 8.72 2.08 9.20
C TRP A 10 9.27 3.50 9.12
N PRO A 11 10.61 3.69 9.13
CA PRO A 11 11.21 5.01 9.03
C PRO A 11 11.20 5.52 7.57
N GLY A 12 10.83 6.78 7.37
CA GLY A 12 10.90 7.44 6.07
C GLY A 12 10.63 8.94 6.17
N HIS A 13 11.37 9.77 5.43
CA HIS A 13 11.18 11.23 5.43
C HIS A 13 11.17 11.88 6.84
N GLY A 14 12.01 11.38 7.75
CA GLY A 14 12.09 11.91 9.13
C GLY A 14 10.89 11.59 10.02
N ARG A 15 10.02 10.64 9.62
CA ARG A 15 8.87 10.19 10.41
C ARG A 15 8.70 8.68 10.34
N LEU A 16 7.84 8.16 11.22
CA LEU A 16 7.41 6.77 11.21
C LEU A 16 6.09 6.61 10.45
N TRP A 17 5.94 5.44 9.83
CA TRP A 17 4.85 5.13 8.92
C TRP A 17 4.23 3.77 9.21
N SER A 18 2.93 3.70 8.95
CA SER A 18 2.10 2.51 8.93
C SER A 18 1.60 2.23 7.52
N HIS A 19 1.31 0.96 7.25
CA HIS A 19 0.72 0.46 6.02
C HIS A 19 -0.71 0.00 6.29
N LEU A 20 -1.67 0.60 5.57
CA LEU A 20 -3.08 0.24 5.63
C LEU A 20 -3.45 -0.59 4.39
N VAL A 21 -4.06 -1.76 4.60
CA VAL A 21 -4.47 -2.69 3.54
C VAL A 21 -5.90 -3.20 3.73
N SER A 22 -6.44 -3.78 2.65
CA SER A 22 -7.64 -4.60 2.63
C SER A 22 -7.25 -6.03 2.22
N ASP A 23 -8.02 -7.02 2.70
CA ASP A 23 -7.95 -8.42 2.26
C ASP A 23 -9.01 -8.79 1.19
N VAL A 24 -9.88 -7.86 0.78
CA VAL A 24 -10.96 -8.10 -0.19
C VAL A 24 -10.86 -7.21 -1.42
N SER A 25 -10.68 -5.89 -1.28
CA SER A 25 -10.65 -4.98 -2.44
C SER A 25 -9.98 -3.63 -2.19
N TYR A 26 -9.49 -2.99 -3.25
CA TYR A 26 -9.02 -1.61 -3.17
C TYR A 26 -10.14 -0.57 -3.08
N ALA A 27 -11.35 -0.92 -3.51
CA ALA A 27 -12.47 0.02 -3.48
C ALA A 27 -12.80 0.45 -2.04
N GLU A 28 -12.90 -0.50 -1.11
CA GLU A 28 -13.10 -0.18 0.31
C GLU A 28 -11.91 0.51 0.93
N LEU A 29 -10.69 0.11 0.53
CA LEU A 29 -9.47 0.72 1.05
C LEU A 29 -9.40 2.19 0.67
N HIS A 30 -9.80 2.53 -0.57
CA HIS A 30 -9.92 3.90 -1.02
C HIS A 30 -11.04 4.67 -0.30
N ALA A 31 -12.19 4.04 -0.08
CA ALA A 31 -13.32 4.68 0.62
C ALA A 31 -12.96 5.00 2.07
N PHE A 32 -12.34 4.08 2.78
CA PHE A 32 -11.90 4.27 4.15
C PHE A 32 -10.80 5.33 4.27
N ALA A 33 -9.79 5.28 3.41
CA ALA A 33 -8.75 6.31 3.39
C ALA A 33 -9.33 7.70 3.11
N ALA A 34 -10.31 7.80 2.20
CA ALA A 34 -11.00 9.06 1.92
C ALA A 34 -11.78 9.56 3.15
N ALA A 35 -12.46 8.67 3.90
CA ALA A 35 -13.17 9.01 5.13
C ALA A 35 -12.22 9.53 6.23
N LEU A 36 -10.98 9.05 6.27
CA LEU A 36 -9.92 9.55 7.16
C LEU A 36 -9.26 10.86 6.67
N GLY A 37 -9.64 11.36 5.49
CA GLY A 37 -9.01 12.52 4.85
C GLY A 37 -7.60 12.24 4.31
N VAL A 38 -7.28 10.97 4.07
CA VAL A 38 -5.99 10.55 3.49
C VAL A 38 -6.07 10.74 1.97
N PRO A 39 -5.12 11.48 1.37
CA PRO A 39 -5.19 11.78 -0.05
C PRO A 39 -4.86 10.55 -0.89
N ARG A 40 -5.52 10.41 -2.06
CA ARG A 40 -5.33 9.27 -2.98
C ARG A 40 -3.87 9.03 -3.40
N ARG A 41 -3.04 10.07 -3.42
CA ARG A 41 -1.60 9.99 -3.73
C ARG A 41 -0.76 9.23 -2.70
N ALA A 42 -1.30 8.98 -1.50
CA ALA A 42 -0.65 8.15 -0.49
C ALA A 42 -0.86 6.64 -0.74
N PHE A 43 -1.57 6.28 -1.80
CA PHE A 43 -1.75 4.89 -2.21
C PHE A 43 -0.55 4.38 -3.01
N GLU A 44 0.13 3.37 -2.47
CA GLU A 44 1.33 2.77 -3.02
C GLU A 44 1.03 1.39 -3.64
N ARG A 45 0.22 1.40 -4.71
CA ARG A 45 -0.14 0.26 -5.58
C ARG A 45 -1.05 -0.79 -4.93
N ASP A 46 -0.88 -1.09 -3.65
CA ASP A 46 -1.68 -2.09 -2.92
C ASP A 46 -1.97 -1.73 -1.45
N HIS A 47 -1.44 -0.63 -0.95
CA HIS A 47 -1.64 -0.16 0.43
C HIS A 47 -1.65 1.37 0.47
N TYR A 48 -2.06 1.96 1.59
CA TYR A 48 -1.80 3.36 1.91
C TYR A 48 -0.67 3.48 2.93
N ASP A 49 0.22 4.44 2.69
CA ASP A 49 1.20 4.88 3.69
C ASP A 49 0.59 5.97 4.59
N LEU A 50 0.49 5.67 5.88
CA LEU A 50 -0.03 6.57 6.89
C LEU A 50 1.09 7.06 7.80
N PRO A 51 1.26 8.38 8.00
CA PRO A 51 2.20 8.88 8.99
C PRO A 51 1.71 8.51 10.40
N ALA A 52 2.64 8.33 11.35
CA ALA A 52 2.36 7.86 12.71
C ALA A 52 1.19 8.56 13.43
N HIS A 53 0.99 9.87 13.21
CA HIS A 53 -0.11 10.60 13.84
C HIS A 53 -1.52 10.18 13.35
N ARG A 54 -1.63 9.50 12.20
CA ARG A 54 -2.89 8.96 11.67
C ARG A 54 -3.17 7.52 12.11
N TYR A 55 -2.21 6.89 12.78
CA TYR A 55 -2.33 5.51 13.24
C TYR A 55 -3.56 5.32 14.14
N ALA A 56 -3.66 6.14 15.19
CA ALA A 56 -4.76 6.08 16.14
C ALA A 56 -6.12 6.38 15.49
N ASP A 57 -6.17 7.29 14.51
CA ASP A 57 -7.39 7.59 13.74
C ASP A 57 -7.87 6.36 12.97
N ALA A 58 -6.96 5.63 12.32
CA ALA A 58 -7.30 4.44 11.54
C ALA A 58 -7.81 3.30 12.44
N VAL A 59 -7.15 3.05 13.58
CA VAL A 59 -7.61 2.07 14.56
C VAL A 59 -8.98 2.45 15.11
N SER A 60 -9.17 3.72 15.47
CA SER A 60 -10.43 4.24 16.00
C SER A 60 -11.57 4.19 14.97
N ALA A 61 -11.25 4.30 13.68
CA ALA A 61 -12.20 4.12 12.57
C ALA A 61 -12.50 2.65 12.24
N GLY A 62 -11.85 1.69 12.94
CA GLY A 62 -12.14 0.26 12.82
C GLY A 62 -11.12 -0.56 12.02
N ALA A 63 -9.95 0.00 11.67
CA ALA A 63 -8.86 -0.80 11.15
C ALA A 63 -8.26 -1.68 12.27
N LEU A 64 -8.02 -2.95 11.98
CA LEU A 64 -7.41 -3.88 12.92
C LEU A 64 -5.89 -3.76 12.89
N GLU A 65 -5.29 -3.54 14.06
CA GLU A 65 -3.84 -3.60 14.22
C GLU A 65 -3.32 -5.03 13.98
N VAL A 66 -2.35 -5.17 13.08
CA VAL A 66 -1.61 -6.42 12.83
C VAL A 66 -0.14 -6.13 12.60
N SER A 67 0.74 -7.13 12.67
CA SER A 67 2.16 -6.91 12.34
C SER A 67 2.36 -6.60 10.85
N SER A 68 3.44 -5.89 10.49
CA SER A 68 3.81 -5.66 9.08
C SER A 68 3.97 -6.97 8.28
N ARG A 69 4.42 -8.04 8.94
CA ARG A 69 4.50 -9.38 8.31
C ARG A 69 3.11 -9.89 7.95
N GLU A 70 2.13 -9.64 8.80
CA GLU A 70 0.75 -10.05 8.57
C GLU A 70 0.08 -9.23 7.47
N VAL A 71 0.35 -7.92 7.38
CA VAL A 71 -0.04 -7.08 6.24
C VAL A 71 0.39 -7.72 4.91
N VAL A 72 1.66 -8.14 4.81
CA VAL A 72 2.18 -8.79 3.60
C VAL A 72 1.48 -10.13 3.33
N ARG A 73 1.22 -10.94 4.37
CA ARG A 73 0.50 -12.21 4.23
C ARG A 73 -0.93 -12.01 3.73
N LEU A 74 -1.66 -11.03 4.28
CA LEU A 74 -3.02 -10.69 3.87
C LEU A 74 -3.07 -10.26 2.41
N LEU A 75 -2.16 -9.37 1.99
CA LEU A 75 -2.05 -8.96 0.59
C LEU A 75 -1.77 -10.14 -0.36
N HIS A 76 -0.95 -11.09 0.06
CA HIS A 76 -0.67 -12.30 -0.72
C HIS A 76 -1.87 -13.25 -0.78
N GLY A 77 -2.52 -13.50 0.36
CA GLY A 77 -3.70 -14.36 0.46
C GLY A 77 -4.89 -13.82 -0.33
N ALA A 78 -5.05 -12.50 -0.35
CA ALA A 78 -6.08 -11.80 -1.13
C ALA A 78 -5.78 -11.70 -2.63
N GLY A 79 -4.58 -12.06 -3.08
CA GLY A 79 -4.14 -11.85 -4.47
C GLY A 79 -3.98 -10.37 -4.84
N LEU A 80 -3.92 -9.47 -3.85
CA LEU A 80 -3.81 -8.02 -4.06
C LEU A 80 -2.36 -7.58 -4.21
N ARG A 81 -1.37 -8.26 -3.61
CA ARG A 81 0.03 -7.81 -3.63
C ARG A 81 0.53 -7.44 -5.05
N ARG A 82 0.91 -6.17 -5.24
CA ARG A 82 1.57 -5.65 -6.44
C ARG A 82 3.04 -5.37 -6.13
N ARG A 83 3.94 -6.14 -6.74
CA ARG A 83 5.39 -5.87 -6.65
C ARG A 83 5.77 -4.67 -7.51
N LYS A 84 6.80 -3.93 -7.09
CA LYS A 84 7.40 -2.88 -7.93
C LYS A 84 8.19 -3.63 -9.01
N GLY A 85 7.71 -3.61 -10.24
CA GLY A 85 8.43 -4.22 -11.36
C GLY A 85 9.80 -3.54 -11.48
N THR A 86 10.86 -4.34 -11.63
CA THR A 86 12.07 -3.83 -12.25
C THR A 86 11.67 -3.48 -13.68
N SER A 87 11.51 -2.19 -13.96
CA SER A 87 11.41 -1.72 -15.33
C SER A 87 12.74 -2.00 -16.03
N ARG A 88 12.91 -3.23 -16.54
CA ARG A 88 13.73 -3.41 -17.73
C ARG A 88 12.92 -2.77 -18.83
N SER A 89 13.25 -1.52 -19.15
CA SER A 89 12.85 -0.91 -20.40
C SER A 89 13.18 -1.90 -21.51
N ALA A 90 12.17 -2.61 -22.02
CA ALA A 90 12.28 -3.29 -23.29
C ALA A 90 12.38 -2.17 -24.31
N ALA A 91 13.60 -1.83 -24.70
CA ALA A 91 13.83 -0.99 -25.87
C ALA A 91 13.13 -1.66 -27.06
N PRO A 92 12.29 -0.93 -27.82
CA PRO A 92 11.68 -1.50 -28.99
C PRO A 92 12.72 -1.62 -30.10
N GLY A 93 12.72 -2.80 -30.74
CA GLY A 93 12.79 -2.88 -32.20
C GLY A 93 14.15 -2.61 -32.83
N ALA A 94 14.76 -3.70 -33.27
CA ALA A 94 15.72 -3.72 -34.36
C ALA A 94 15.31 -2.81 -35.52
N GLN A 95 16.20 -1.92 -35.95
CA GLN A 95 16.15 -1.40 -37.31
C GLN A 95 17.54 -0.97 -37.82
N ARG A 96 17.93 -1.64 -38.92
CA ARG A 96 18.97 -1.29 -39.94
C ARG A 96 20.42 -1.48 -39.45
N ARG A 97 21.33 -2.05 -40.26
CA ARG A 97 21.57 -1.77 -41.68
C ARG A 97 22.13 -2.98 -42.44
N SER A 98 21.72 -3.03 -43.69
CA SER A 98 22.35 -3.70 -44.83
C SER A 98 23.83 -3.31 -44.98
N SER A 99 24.65 -4.29 -45.36
CA SER A 99 25.65 -4.24 -46.44
C SER A 99 26.17 -5.65 -46.69
#